data_AF-A0A4R2QVL5-F1
#
_entry.id   AF-A0A4R2QVL5-F1
#
_cell.length_a   1.000
_cell.length_b   1.000
_cell.length_c   1.000
_cell.angle_alpha   90.00
_cell.angle_beta   90.00
_cell.angle_gamma   90.00
#
_symmetry.space_group_name_H-M   'P 1'
#
loop_
_entity.id
_entity.type
_entity.pdbx_description
1 polymer ?
#
loop_
_entity_poly.entity_id
_entity_poly.type
_entity_poly.pdbx_seq_one_letter_code
_entity_poly.pdbx_strand_id
1 'polypeptide(L)'
;MQTEKVQFTRERETLLATLYGRALDSKNPRPILGDDAAAAAVERIDYDFSKMRINERSALGVALRAKLLDRWTAEFLDSHPNATVLHLACGLDTRAQRLNPGPGVRWFDVDYPDVIELRGKLFPERDNYTTLGTSVTADDWLEQLPNDRPTLVVAEGLTMYLTEPEGMRLLSRVAEHFPSGQLIFDMYSRGAIRMQKLVPAVRNSGFDTALGSR
;
A
#
# COMPACT_ATOMS: atom_id res chain seq x y z
N MET A 1 0.99 -25.02 -10.62
CA MET A 1 0.43 -23.67 -10.43
C MET A 1 1.22 -22.73 -11.33
N GLN A 2 0.57 -21.89 -12.13
CA GLN A 2 1.25 -20.93 -13.01
C GLN A 2 1.83 -19.81 -12.14
N THR A 3 3.13 -19.51 -12.32
CA THR A 3 3.83 -18.45 -11.60
C THR A 3 3.92 -17.19 -12.46
N GLU A 4 3.76 -16.03 -11.84
CA GLU A 4 3.79 -14.74 -12.50
C GLU A 4 5.21 -14.18 -12.54
N LYS A 5 5.70 -13.87 -13.73
CA LYS A 5 6.97 -13.16 -13.90
C LYS A 5 6.75 -11.68 -13.64
N VAL A 6 7.56 -11.11 -12.77
CA VAL A 6 7.50 -9.69 -12.43
C VAL A 6 8.70 -8.97 -13.06
N GLN A 7 8.42 -8.03 -13.94
CA GLN A 7 9.41 -7.08 -14.47
C GLN A 7 9.05 -5.68 -14.00
N PHE A 8 9.45 -5.35 -12.78
CA PHE A 8 9.28 -4.00 -12.23
C PHE A 8 10.53 -3.16 -12.47
N THR A 9 10.35 -1.85 -12.62
CA THR A 9 11.46 -0.91 -12.51
C THR A 9 12.00 -0.96 -11.07
N ARG A 10 13.27 -0.55 -10.86
CA ARG A 10 13.94 -0.66 -9.55
C ARG A 10 13.12 -0.03 -8.42
N GLU A 11 12.46 1.09 -8.69
CA GLU A 11 11.65 1.85 -7.73
C GLU A 11 10.50 1.01 -7.17
N ARG A 12 9.92 0.17 -8.03
CA ARG A 12 8.81 -0.72 -7.72
C ARG A 12 9.26 -2.03 -7.08
N GLU A 13 10.57 -2.33 -6.92
CA GLU A 13 10.99 -3.51 -6.14
C GLU A 13 10.61 -3.39 -4.64
N THR A 14 10.46 -2.18 -4.11
CA THR A 14 10.15 -1.98 -2.69
C THR A 14 8.79 -2.57 -2.27
N LEU A 15 7.80 -2.65 -3.17
CA LEU A 15 6.51 -3.29 -2.88
C LEU A 15 6.67 -4.81 -2.66
N LEU A 16 7.63 -5.45 -3.34
CA LEU A 16 7.93 -6.88 -3.13
C LEU A 16 8.60 -7.09 -1.76
N ALA A 17 9.41 -6.13 -1.30
CA ALA A 17 10.01 -6.18 0.02
C ALA A 17 8.96 -6.16 1.15
N THR A 18 7.94 -5.30 1.05
CA THR A 18 6.87 -5.24 2.06
C THR A 18 5.91 -6.43 1.96
N LEU A 19 5.60 -6.91 0.75
CA LEU A 19 4.88 -8.16 0.55
C LEU A 19 5.60 -9.33 1.23
N TYR A 20 6.91 -9.46 0.97
CA TYR A 20 7.71 -10.53 1.54
C TYR A 20 7.83 -10.44 3.06
N GLY A 21 7.95 -9.22 3.62
CA GLY A 21 7.92 -8.99 5.07
C GLY A 21 6.65 -9.51 5.72
N ARG A 22 5.48 -9.26 5.12
CA ARG A 22 4.18 -9.80 5.60
C ARG A 22 4.09 -11.32 5.46
N ALA A 23 4.59 -11.88 4.35
CA ALA A 23 4.64 -13.33 4.14
C ALA A 23 5.54 -14.05 5.17
N LEU A 24 6.68 -13.45 5.54
CA LEU A 24 7.54 -13.97 6.60
C LEU A 24 6.87 -13.93 7.98
N ASP A 25 6.13 -12.86 8.30
CA ASP A 25 5.34 -12.78 9.52
C ASP A 25 4.24 -13.84 9.55
N SER A 26 3.47 -14.03 8.46
CA SER A 26 2.40 -15.04 8.37
C SER A 26 2.92 -16.46 8.64
N LYS A 27 4.13 -16.80 8.17
CA LYS A 27 4.77 -18.11 8.40
C LYS A 27 5.35 -18.28 9.81
N ASN A 28 5.34 -17.25 10.66
CA ASN A 28 5.81 -17.35 12.04
C ASN A 28 4.82 -18.16 12.88
N PRO A 29 5.27 -18.99 13.85
CA PRO A 29 4.38 -19.69 14.78
C PRO A 29 3.47 -18.77 15.61
N ARG A 30 3.83 -17.50 15.77
CA ARG A 30 3.05 -16.47 16.47
C ARG A 30 3.04 -15.19 15.63
N PRO A 31 2.26 -15.16 14.53
CA PRO A 31 2.25 -14.02 13.62
C PRO A 31 1.64 -12.79 14.28
N ILE A 32 2.10 -11.61 13.90
CA ILE A 32 1.52 -10.34 14.38
C ILE A 32 0.35 -9.94 13.52
N LEU A 33 0.55 -9.95 12.20
CA LEU A 33 -0.44 -9.61 11.19
C LEU A 33 -1.16 -10.86 10.68
N GLY A 34 -0.42 -11.94 10.41
CA GLY A 34 -1.01 -13.20 9.93
C GLY A 34 -1.58 -13.09 8.51
N ASP A 35 -0.84 -12.44 7.60
CA ASP A 35 -1.29 -12.18 6.23
C ASP A 35 -1.11 -13.38 5.29
N ASP A 36 -2.06 -14.30 5.33
CA ASP A 36 -2.04 -15.52 4.51
C ASP A 36 -2.13 -15.22 3.01
N ALA A 37 -2.83 -14.15 2.63
CA ALA A 37 -2.93 -13.72 1.24
C ALA A 37 -1.56 -13.24 0.71
N ALA A 38 -0.76 -12.55 1.53
CA ALA A 38 0.61 -12.20 1.17
C ALA A 38 1.50 -13.45 1.06
N ALA A 39 1.38 -14.40 2.00
CA ALA A 39 2.13 -15.66 1.94
C ALA A 39 1.84 -16.44 0.65
N ALA A 40 0.57 -16.56 0.28
CA ALA A 40 0.16 -17.21 -0.97
C ALA A 40 0.62 -16.44 -2.21
N ALA A 41 0.57 -15.10 -2.20
CA ALA A 41 1.04 -14.28 -3.32
C ALA A 41 2.55 -14.44 -3.56
N VAL A 42 3.37 -14.50 -2.52
CA VAL A 42 4.83 -14.74 -2.64
C VAL A 42 5.12 -16.05 -3.36
N GLU A 43 4.35 -17.10 -3.10
CA GLU A 43 4.52 -18.41 -3.74
C GLU A 43 4.09 -18.43 -5.22
N ARG A 44 3.32 -17.42 -5.64
CA ARG A 44 2.83 -17.26 -7.02
C ARG A 44 3.72 -16.35 -7.86
N ILE A 45 4.68 -15.66 -7.26
CA ILE A 45 5.57 -14.74 -7.97
C ILE A 45 6.89 -15.46 -8.27
N ASP A 46 7.27 -15.53 -9.54
CA ASP A 46 8.57 -16.04 -9.99
C ASP A 46 9.66 -14.98 -9.74
N TYR A 47 10.04 -14.80 -8.47
CA TYR A 47 11.04 -13.85 -8.01
C TYR A 47 11.90 -14.45 -6.89
N ASP A 48 13.21 -14.20 -6.92
CA ASP A 48 14.12 -14.57 -5.84
C ASP A 48 14.03 -13.57 -4.68
N PHE A 49 13.06 -13.80 -3.79
CA PHE A 49 12.82 -12.95 -2.61
C PHE A 49 13.99 -12.92 -1.62
N SER A 50 14.96 -13.83 -1.70
CA SER A 50 16.17 -13.77 -0.86
C SER A 50 17.00 -12.51 -1.14
N LYS A 51 16.90 -11.96 -2.36
CA LYS A 51 17.57 -10.71 -2.78
C LYS A 51 17.09 -9.49 -2.01
N MET A 52 15.87 -9.53 -1.45
CA MET A 52 15.30 -8.43 -0.66
C MET A 52 15.99 -8.25 0.69
N ARG A 53 16.71 -9.27 1.19
CA ARG A 53 17.45 -9.24 2.47
C ARG A 53 16.59 -8.77 3.66
N ILE A 54 15.31 -9.12 3.66
CA ILE A 54 14.40 -8.87 4.78
C ILE A 54 14.73 -9.84 5.91
N ASN A 55 15.20 -9.30 7.02
CA ASN A 55 15.41 -10.05 8.25
C ASN A 55 14.15 -10.02 9.13
N GLU A 56 14.15 -10.81 10.20
CA GLU A 56 13.03 -10.92 11.15
C GLU A 56 12.59 -9.56 11.72
N ARG A 57 13.55 -8.68 12.06
CA ARG A 57 13.24 -7.35 12.60
C ARG A 57 12.54 -6.46 11.56
N SER A 58 12.97 -6.50 10.30
CA SER A 58 12.33 -5.76 9.21
C SER A 58 10.94 -6.32 8.90
N ALA A 59 10.78 -7.65 8.86
CA ALA A 59 9.47 -8.29 8.70
C ALA A 59 8.51 -7.90 9.83
N LEU A 60 8.99 -7.92 11.07
CA LEU A 60 8.27 -7.45 12.26
C LEU A 60 7.80 -6.00 12.12
N GLY A 61 8.69 -5.10 11.67
CA GLY A 61 8.34 -3.69 11.44
C GLY A 61 7.24 -3.52 10.38
N VAL A 62 7.31 -4.28 9.29
CA VAL A 62 6.28 -4.28 8.23
C VAL A 62 4.94 -4.79 8.79
N ALA A 63 4.94 -5.91 9.51
CA ALA A 63 3.73 -6.50 10.07
C ALA A 63 3.07 -5.59 11.12
N LEU A 64 3.85 -4.97 12.01
CA LEU A 64 3.36 -4.03 13.01
C LEU A 64 2.73 -2.79 12.37
N ARG A 65 3.38 -2.22 11.34
CA ARG A 65 2.85 -1.05 10.63
C ARG A 65 1.51 -1.39 9.96
N ALA A 66 1.46 -2.50 9.23
CA ALA A 66 0.23 -2.96 8.59
C ALA A 66 -0.88 -3.22 9.62
N LYS A 67 -0.58 -3.88 10.76
CA LYS A 67 -1.54 -4.15 11.82
C LYS A 67 -2.13 -2.88 12.44
N LEU A 68 -1.30 -1.85 12.62
CA LEU A 68 -1.74 -0.56 13.15
C LEU A 68 -2.72 0.14 12.19
N LEU A 69 -2.38 0.15 10.90
CA LEU A 69 -3.22 0.69 9.84
C LEU A 69 -4.53 -0.10 9.68
N ASP A 70 -4.47 -1.44 9.75
CA ASP A 70 -5.63 -2.33 9.74
C ASP A 70 -6.58 -2.02 10.89
N ARG A 71 -6.04 -1.82 12.11
CA ARG A 71 -6.84 -1.45 13.28
C ARG A 71 -7.59 -0.13 13.06
N TRP A 72 -6.90 0.93 12.65
CA TRP A 72 -7.53 2.22 12.42
C TRP A 72 -8.53 2.18 11.25
N THR A 73 -8.24 1.38 10.23
CA THR A 73 -9.17 1.14 9.13
C THR A 73 -10.43 0.44 9.62
N ALA A 74 -10.29 -0.60 10.45
CA ALA A 74 -11.43 -1.30 11.06
C ALA A 74 -12.26 -0.37 11.94
N GLU A 75 -11.63 0.43 12.81
CA GLU A 75 -12.32 1.42 13.65
C GLU A 75 -13.14 2.44 12.83
N PHE A 76 -12.62 2.88 11.69
CA PHE A 76 -13.37 3.75 10.78
C PHE A 76 -14.55 3.02 10.14
N LEU A 77 -14.37 1.78 9.68
CA LEU A 77 -15.42 1.00 9.04
C LEU A 77 -16.53 0.58 10.01
N ASP A 78 -16.19 0.30 11.27
CA ASP A 78 -17.15 0.00 12.34
C ASP A 78 -18.06 1.20 12.64
N SER A 79 -17.51 2.42 12.56
CA SER A 79 -18.27 3.66 12.75
C SER A 79 -19.01 4.13 11.48
N HIS A 80 -18.63 3.62 10.30
CA HIS A 80 -19.20 4.01 9.00
C HIS A 80 -19.49 2.78 8.14
N PRO A 81 -20.61 2.05 8.40
CA PRO A 81 -20.95 0.84 7.65
C PRO A 81 -21.23 1.09 6.16
N ASN A 82 -21.52 2.35 5.79
CA ASN A 82 -21.60 2.82 4.40
C ASN A 82 -20.50 3.85 4.15
N ALA A 83 -19.35 3.38 3.64
CA ALA A 83 -18.15 4.18 3.49
C ALA A 83 -17.46 3.97 2.13
N THR A 84 -16.53 4.86 1.83
CA THR A 84 -15.52 4.64 0.80
C THR A 84 -14.17 4.45 1.49
N VAL A 85 -13.36 3.47 1.05
CA VAL A 85 -11.94 3.38 1.36
C VAL A 85 -11.16 3.68 0.10
N LEU A 86 -10.28 4.68 0.16
CA LEU A 86 -9.35 5.06 -0.89
C LEU A 86 -7.94 4.72 -0.45
N HIS A 87 -7.35 3.71 -1.07
CA HIS A 87 -6.05 3.18 -0.72
C HIS A 87 -5.02 3.57 -1.78
N LEU A 88 -4.20 4.56 -1.43
CA LEU A 88 -3.26 5.22 -2.32
C LEU A 88 -1.91 4.51 -2.30
N ALA A 89 -1.37 4.24 -3.49
CA ALA A 89 -0.17 3.42 -3.68
C ALA A 89 -0.29 2.07 -2.97
N CYS A 90 -1.38 1.36 -3.27
CA CYS A 90 -1.79 0.14 -2.56
C CYS A 90 -0.78 -1.02 -2.65
N GLY A 91 0.14 -0.97 -3.61
CA GLY A 91 1.17 -1.98 -3.83
C GLY A 91 0.58 -3.38 -3.96
N LEU A 92 1.17 -4.33 -3.22
CA LEU A 92 0.65 -5.70 -3.05
C LEU A 92 0.10 -5.92 -1.63
N ASP A 93 -0.44 -4.87 -1.01
CA ASP A 93 -1.12 -5.01 0.28
C ASP A 93 -2.47 -5.70 0.11
N THR A 94 -2.79 -6.58 1.04
CA THR A 94 -3.98 -7.43 1.08
C THR A 94 -4.96 -7.01 2.17
N ARG A 95 -4.92 -5.74 2.61
CA ARG A 95 -5.81 -5.20 3.66
C ARG A 95 -7.28 -5.44 3.39
N ALA A 96 -7.73 -5.29 2.14
CA ALA A 96 -9.12 -5.61 1.78
C ALA A 96 -9.45 -7.10 2.02
N GLN A 97 -8.51 -8.00 1.79
CA GLN A 97 -8.63 -9.44 2.07
C GLN A 97 -8.66 -9.72 3.57
N ARG A 98 -7.77 -9.07 4.35
CA ARG A 98 -7.67 -9.27 5.80
C ARG A 98 -8.87 -8.69 6.56
N LEU A 99 -9.30 -7.48 6.21
CA LEU A 99 -10.41 -6.78 6.88
C LEU A 99 -11.78 -7.24 6.40
N ASN A 100 -11.87 -7.77 5.17
CA ASN A 100 -13.10 -8.24 4.57
C ASN A 100 -14.29 -7.27 4.76
N PRO A 101 -14.20 -6.04 4.20
CA PRO A 101 -15.18 -4.99 4.45
C PRO A 101 -16.60 -5.41 4.04
N GLY A 102 -17.60 -4.89 4.77
CA GLY A 102 -19.01 -5.20 4.54
C GLY A 102 -19.55 -4.65 3.20
N PRO A 103 -20.75 -5.09 2.77
CA PRO A 103 -21.30 -4.76 1.45
C PRO A 103 -21.64 -3.28 1.24
N GLY A 104 -21.70 -2.48 2.32
CA GLY A 104 -21.86 -1.02 2.25
C GLY A 104 -20.57 -0.26 1.96
N VAL A 105 -19.42 -0.93 1.90
CA VAL A 105 -18.10 -0.31 1.70
C VAL A 105 -17.68 -0.41 0.24
N ARG A 106 -17.30 0.71 -0.36
CA ARG A 106 -16.60 0.73 -1.66
C ARG A 106 -15.10 0.88 -1.41
N TRP A 107 -14.30 0.00 -2.00
CA TRP A 107 -12.85 0.01 -1.86
C TRP A 107 -12.20 0.36 -3.19
N PHE A 108 -11.39 1.42 -3.21
CA PHE A 108 -10.61 1.84 -4.36
C PHE A 108 -9.12 1.69 -4.06
N ASP A 109 -8.47 0.79 -4.78
CA ASP A 109 -7.02 0.63 -4.77
C ASP A 109 -6.43 1.41 -5.95
N VAL A 110 -5.48 2.33 -5.67
CA VAL A 110 -4.86 3.18 -6.68
C VAL A 110 -3.36 2.92 -6.70
N ASP A 111 -2.83 2.50 -7.84
CA ASP A 111 -1.39 2.33 -8.05
C ASP A 111 -1.08 2.35 -9.55
N TYR A 112 0.20 2.28 -9.92
CA TYR A 112 0.62 2.23 -11.31
C TYR A 112 -0.03 1.06 -12.07
N PRO A 113 -0.28 1.22 -13.39
CA PRO A 113 -0.94 0.19 -14.20
C PRO A 113 -0.33 -1.21 -14.10
N ASP A 114 1.00 -1.32 -14.04
CA ASP A 114 1.71 -2.60 -13.93
C ASP A 114 1.57 -3.25 -12.56
N VAL A 115 1.46 -2.45 -11.49
CA VAL A 115 1.14 -2.95 -10.14
C VAL A 115 -0.29 -3.47 -10.11
N ILE A 116 -1.25 -2.72 -10.66
CA ILE A 116 -2.65 -3.15 -10.73
C ILE A 116 -2.82 -4.41 -11.59
N GLU A 117 -2.11 -4.50 -12.71
CA GLU A 117 -2.11 -5.71 -13.54
C GLU A 117 -1.62 -6.93 -12.74
N LEU A 118 -0.52 -6.78 -11.99
CA LEU A 118 -0.04 -7.87 -11.13
C LEU A 118 -1.03 -8.23 -10.02
N ARG A 119 -1.67 -7.23 -9.37
CA ARG A 119 -2.71 -7.48 -8.36
C ARG A 119 -3.86 -8.33 -8.91
N GLY A 120 -4.32 -8.02 -10.12
CA GLY A 120 -5.40 -8.77 -10.79
C GLY A 120 -5.06 -10.23 -11.06
N LYS A 121 -3.77 -10.56 -11.20
CA LYS A 121 -3.30 -11.96 -11.32
C LYS A 121 -3.19 -12.64 -9.96
N LEU A 122 -2.77 -11.91 -8.92
CA LEU A 122 -2.45 -12.47 -7.61
C LEU A 122 -3.64 -12.64 -6.66
N PHE A 123 -4.61 -11.72 -6.71
CA PHE A 123 -5.70 -11.67 -5.74
C PHE A 123 -7.06 -11.90 -6.42
N PRO A 124 -8.01 -12.56 -5.73
CA PRO A 124 -9.33 -12.79 -6.29
C PRO A 124 -10.11 -11.48 -6.44
N GLU A 125 -11.02 -11.45 -7.42
CA GLU A 125 -12.02 -10.40 -7.54
C GLU A 125 -12.94 -10.34 -6.32
N ARG A 126 -13.50 -9.16 -6.05
CA ARG A 126 -14.38 -8.90 -4.90
C ARG A 126 -15.47 -7.91 -5.29
N ASP A 127 -16.64 -8.06 -4.68
CA ASP A 127 -17.71 -7.08 -4.78
C ASP A 127 -17.30 -5.74 -4.15
N ASN A 128 -17.78 -4.64 -4.73
CA ASN A 128 -17.50 -3.28 -4.30
C ASN A 128 -15.99 -2.94 -4.18
N TYR A 129 -15.15 -3.61 -4.95
CA TYR A 129 -13.71 -3.41 -4.98
C TYR A 129 -13.28 -3.05 -6.40
N THR A 130 -12.65 -1.89 -6.54
CA THR A 130 -12.21 -1.34 -7.83
C THR A 130 -10.74 -0.99 -7.75
N THR A 131 -9.97 -1.38 -8.78
CA THR A 131 -8.58 -0.98 -8.94
C THR A 131 -8.42 0.06 -10.03
N LEU A 132 -7.62 1.10 -9.77
CA LEU A 132 -7.31 2.17 -10.71
C LEU A 132 -5.83 2.14 -11.05
N GLY A 133 -5.50 1.79 -12.30
CA GLY A 133 -4.13 1.83 -12.82
C GLY A 133 -3.72 3.24 -13.20
N THR A 134 -3.24 4.04 -12.26
CA THR A 134 -2.83 5.44 -12.47
C THR A 134 -1.82 5.89 -11.40
N SER A 135 -1.04 6.93 -11.73
CA SER A 135 -0.24 7.60 -10.71
C SER A 135 -1.16 8.33 -9.74
N VAL A 136 -0.92 8.22 -8.43
CA VAL A 136 -1.67 9.00 -7.44
C VAL A 136 -1.55 10.51 -7.67
N THR A 137 -0.46 10.95 -8.30
CA THR A 137 -0.22 12.37 -8.67
C THR A 137 -0.89 12.80 -9.98
N ALA A 138 -1.50 11.90 -10.75
CA ALA A 138 -2.23 12.26 -11.97
C ALA A 138 -3.52 13.05 -11.66
N ASP A 139 -3.95 13.89 -12.58
CA ASP A 139 -5.02 14.85 -12.35
C ASP A 139 -6.43 14.30 -12.56
N ASP A 140 -6.59 13.25 -13.35
CA ASP A 140 -7.86 12.85 -13.96
C ASP A 140 -8.59 11.68 -13.29
N TRP A 141 -8.01 11.04 -12.28
CA TRP A 141 -8.61 9.83 -11.69
C TRP A 141 -9.58 10.11 -10.54
N LEU A 142 -9.35 11.17 -9.75
CA LEU A 142 -10.10 11.42 -8.53
C LEU A 142 -11.56 11.82 -8.81
N GLU A 143 -11.77 12.65 -9.84
CA GLU A 143 -13.09 13.15 -10.25
C GLU A 143 -14.05 12.03 -10.67
N GLN A 144 -13.51 10.87 -11.05
CA GLN A 144 -14.29 9.69 -11.44
C GLN A 144 -14.87 8.95 -10.23
N LEU A 145 -14.40 9.26 -9.00
CA LEU A 145 -14.81 8.57 -7.79
C LEU A 145 -16.06 9.20 -7.18
N PRO A 146 -17.05 8.40 -6.77
CA PRO A 146 -18.23 8.92 -6.07
C PRO A 146 -17.84 9.45 -4.68
N ASN A 147 -18.36 10.61 -4.33
CA ASN A 147 -18.06 11.34 -3.08
C ASN A 147 -19.26 11.45 -2.12
N ASP A 148 -20.25 10.57 -2.27
CA ASP A 148 -21.52 10.54 -1.53
C ASP A 148 -21.44 9.85 -0.15
N ARG A 149 -20.23 9.48 0.32
CA ARG A 149 -20.03 8.74 1.58
C ARG A 149 -18.81 9.27 2.34
N PRO A 150 -18.76 9.07 3.68
CA PRO A 150 -17.53 9.26 4.44
C PRO A 150 -16.39 8.43 3.85
N THR A 151 -15.24 9.06 3.62
CA THR A 151 -14.09 8.42 2.98
C THR A 151 -12.94 8.25 3.95
N LEU A 152 -12.43 7.02 4.06
CA LEU A 152 -11.13 6.77 4.66
C LEU A 152 -10.06 6.73 3.58
N VAL A 153 -9.04 7.55 3.73
CA VAL A 153 -7.88 7.53 2.86
C VAL A 153 -6.73 6.86 3.59
N VAL A 154 -6.15 5.84 2.98
CA VAL A 154 -4.99 5.11 3.53
C VAL A 154 -3.82 5.26 2.57
N ALA A 155 -2.69 5.77 3.06
CA ALA A 155 -1.45 5.92 2.29
C ALA A 155 -0.27 5.35 3.07
N GLU A 156 0.04 4.07 2.85
CA GLU A 156 1.16 3.37 3.50
C GLU A 156 2.39 3.38 2.60
N GLY A 157 3.50 3.92 3.10
CA GLY A 157 4.75 3.91 2.35
C GLY A 157 4.70 4.76 1.08
N LEU A 158 3.89 5.83 1.07
CA LEU A 158 3.75 6.72 -0.08
C LEU A 158 4.49 8.05 0.12
N THR A 159 4.27 8.71 1.26
CA THR A 159 4.61 10.14 1.41
C THR A 159 6.10 10.44 1.28
N MET A 160 6.98 9.48 1.59
CA MET A 160 8.42 9.65 1.41
C MET A 160 8.85 9.73 -0.06
N TYR A 161 8.03 9.23 -0.99
CA TYR A 161 8.31 9.22 -2.43
C TYR A 161 7.79 10.46 -3.16
N LEU A 162 7.01 11.29 -2.49
CA LEU A 162 6.46 12.52 -3.07
C LEU A 162 7.35 13.71 -2.75
N THR A 163 7.50 14.62 -3.71
CA THR A 163 7.97 15.97 -3.40
C THR A 163 6.93 16.69 -2.54
N GLU A 164 7.35 17.70 -1.77
CA GLU A 164 6.43 18.50 -0.96
C GLU A 164 5.27 19.10 -1.79
N PRO A 165 5.49 19.68 -3.00
CA PRO A 165 4.40 20.16 -3.84
C PRO A 165 3.44 19.06 -4.31
N GLU A 166 3.95 17.87 -4.66
CA GLU A 166 3.10 16.74 -5.07
C GLU A 166 2.25 16.22 -3.92
N GLY A 167 2.85 16.06 -2.73
CA GLY A 167 2.15 15.62 -1.53
C GLY A 167 1.05 16.62 -1.12
N MET A 168 1.37 17.91 -1.07
CA MET A 168 0.38 18.94 -0.75
C MET A 168 -0.75 18.98 -1.77
N ARG A 169 -0.44 18.91 -3.07
CA ARG A 169 -1.47 18.88 -4.13
C ARG A 169 -2.38 17.66 -4.00
N LEU A 170 -1.81 16.48 -3.78
CA LEU A 170 -2.58 15.24 -3.60
C LEU A 170 -3.54 15.34 -2.42
N LEU A 171 -3.04 15.76 -1.25
CA LEU A 171 -3.86 15.87 -0.04
C LEU A 171 -4.96 16.93 -0.18
N SER A 172 -4.66 18.09 -0.79
CA SER A 172 -5.65 19.13 -1.07
C SER A 172 -6.77 18.61 -1.98
N ARG A 173 -6.42 17.98 -3.11
CA ARG A 173 -7.42 17.44 -4.05
C ARG A 173 -8.32 16.40 -3.40
N VAL A 174 -7.73 15.49 -2.61
CA VAL A 174 -8.49 14.47 -1.86
C VAL A 174 -9.45 15.11 -0.86
N ALA A 175 -9.00 16.12 -0.11
CA ALA A 175 -9.85 16.83 0.86
C ALA A 175 -10.94 17.70 0.21
N GLU A 176 -10.68 18.24 -0.99
CA GLU A 176 -11.66 18.99 -1.78
C GLU A 176 -12.72 18.08 -2.40
N HIS A 177 -12.35 16.87 -2.83
CA HIS A 177 -13.25 15.94 -3.51
C HIS A 177 -14.24 15.25 -2.55
N PHE A 178 -13.77 14.83 -1.37
CA PHE A 178 -14.58 14.10 -0.40
C PHE A 178 -15.11 15.02 0.71
N PRO A 179 -16.43 15.08 0.95
CA PRO A 179 -17.01 16.06 1.88
C PRO A 179 -16.73 15.76 3.37
N SER A 180 -16.41 14.52 3.71
CA SER A 180 -16.09 14.10 5.07
C SER A 180 -15.26 12.82 5.07
N GLY A 181 -14.45 12.61 6.11
CA GLY A 181 -13.59 11.44 6.15
C GLY A 181 -12.43 11.53 7.13
N GLN A 182 -11.51 10.58 6.99
CA GLN A 182 -10.26 10.53 7.73
C GLN A 182 -9.11 10.18 6.77
N LEU A 183 -7.90 10.64 7.12
CA LEU A 183 -6.67 10.34 6.39
C LEU A 183 -5.70 9.65 7.34
N ILE A 184 -5.25 8.47 6.95
CA ILE A 184 -4.23 7.68 7.64
C ILE A 184 -3.03 7.54 6.70
N PHE A 185 -1.86 7.95 7.18
CA PHE A 185 -0.63 7.84 6.42
C PHE A 185 0.57 7.72 7.34
N ASP A 186 1.65 7.13 6.84
CA ASP A 186 2.94 7.18 7.50
C ASP A 186 3.81 8.30 6.92
N MET A 187 4.72 8.79 7.74
CA MET A 187 5.70 9.79 7.33
C MET A 187 7.03 9.50 8.01
N TYR A 188 8.11 9.89 7.34
CA TYR A 188 9.44 9.80 7.90
C TYR A 188 9.94 11.21 8.23
N SER A 189 10.54 11.36 9.41
CA SER A 189 11.29 12.57 9.71
C SER A 189 12.45 12.72 8.73
N ARG A 190 12.94 13.95 8.50
CA ARG A 190 14.08 14.20 7.61
C ARG A 190 15.31 13.35 7.98
N GLY A 191 15.56 13.18 9.28
CA GLY A 191 16.62 12.29 9.78
C GLY A 191 16.38 10.82 9.44
N ALA A 192 15.14 10.34 9.59
CA ALA A 192 14.77 8.98 9.25
C ALA A 192 14.83 8.72 7.73
N ILE A 193 14.52 9.70 6.88
CA ILE A 193 14.68 9.60 5.42
C ILE A 193 16.15 9.48 5.02
N ARG A 194 17.06 10.20 5.70
CA ARG A 194 18.51 10.00 5.49
C ARG A 194 18.96 8.61 5.91
N MET A 195 18.41 8.06 7.00
CA MET A 195 18.70 6.70 7.45
C MET A 195 18.06 5.61 6.57
N GLN A 196 16.93 5.90 5.91
CA GLN A 196 16.30 4.99 4.94
C GLN A 196 17.23 4.64 3.76
N LYS A 197 18.16 5.54 3.40
CA LYS A 197 19.23 5.24 2.41
C LYS A 197 20.15 4.08 2.82
N LEU A 198 20.14 3.69 4.10
CA LEU A 198 20.89 2.55 4.61
C LEU A 198 20.13 1.23 4.49
N VAL A 199 18.81 1.26 4.23
CA VAL A 199 18.00 0.05 4.03
C VAL A 199 18.28 -0.51 2.64
N PRO A 200 18.76 -1.77 2.50
CA PRO A 200 19.18 -2.31 1.22
C PRO A 200 18.10 -2.28 0.13
N ALA A 201 16.84 -2.56 0.47
CA ALA A 201 15.72 -2.53 -0.48
C ALA A 201 15.52 -1.12 -1.09
N VAL A 202 15.52 -0.08 -0.26
CA VAL A 202 15.35 1.33 -0.70
C VAL A 202 16.59 1.85 -1.43
N ARG A 203 17.79 1.43 -1.01
CA ARG A 203 19.02 1.84 -1.71
C ARG A 203 19.13 1.21 -3.09
N ASN A 204 18.75 -0.06 -3.21
CA ASN A 204 18.84 -0.80 -4.47
C ASN A 204 17.75 -0.38 -5.48
N SER A 205 16.66 0.24 -4.99
CA SER A 205 15.55 0.71 -5.82
C SER A 205 15.87 1.97 -6.65
N GLY A 206 17.11 2.51 -6.59
CA GLY A 206 17.51 3.70 -7.34
C GLY A 206 16.91 5.01 -6.81
N PHE A 207 16.34 4.98 -5.61
CA PHE A 207 15.56 6.07 -5.03
C PHE A 207 16.39 7.33 -4.75
N ASP A 208 16.02 8.44 -5.38
CA ASP A 208 16.46 9.78 -5.01
C ASP A 208 15.37 10.45 -4.15
N THR A 209 15.64 10.57 -2.86
CA THR A 209 14.74 11.27 -1.93
C THR A 209 14.60 12.73 -2.37
N ALA A 210 13.39 13.27 -2.51
CA ALA A 210 13.13 14.70 -2.76
C ALA A 210 13.81 15.66 -1.74
N LEU A 211 14.31 15.12 -0.62
CA LEU A 211 15.06 15.82 0.43
C LEU A 211 16.58 15.82 0.23
N GLY A 212 17.08 15.36 -0.92
CA GLY A 212 18.50 15.35 -1.29
C GLY A 212 19.01 16.62 -1.96
N SER A 213 18.12 17.56 -2.31
CA SER A 213 18.46 18.77 -3.08
C SER A 213 18.23 20.07 -2.30
N ARG A 214 18.77 20.15 -1.08
CA ARG A 214 19.07 21.42 -0.40
C ARG A 214 20.32 21.30 0.46
#